data_AF-A0A8C8RZN1-F1
#
_entry.id   AF-A0A8C8RZN1-F1
#
_cell.length_a   1.000
_cell.length_b   1.000
_cell.length_c   1.000
_cell.angle_alpha   90.00
_cell.angle_beta   90.00
_cell.angle_gamma   90.00
#
_symmetry.space_group_name_H-M   'P 1'
#
loop_
_entity.id
_entity.type
_entity.pdbx_description
1 polymer ?
#
loop_
_entity_poly.entity_id
_entity_poly.type
_entity_poly.pdbx_seq_one_letter_code
_entity_poly.pdbx_strand_id
1 'polypeptide(L)'
;MGRKLDLSGLTDDEAEHVLQVVQRDFSLRKKEKERLSEMKQKLDEEGDKCSILSKQQKFNERCCIRCCSPFTFLINSKRRCQDCKYNICKTCSSYQKKDKAWLCSVCQLLRTQSLEWYYNNVKSRFKRFGSAKVLKNLYRKHRLESGACSEILDPAVHTSIVVLPI
;
A
#
# COMPACT_ATOMS: atom_id res chain seq x y z
N MET A 1 23.43 18.62 6.31
CA MET A 1 22.34 19.59 6.54
C MET A 1 21.52 19.72 5.26
N GLY A 2 20.21 19.46 5.28
CA GLY A 2 19.38 19.50 4.07
C GLY A 2 18.92 20.94 3.77
N ARG A 3 19.14 21.42 2.54
CA ARG A 3 18.64 22.72 2.07
C ARG A 3 17.13 22.80 2.29
N LYS A 4 16.69 23.90 2.92
CA LYS A 4 15.28 24.22 3.14
C LYS A 4 14.64 24.53 1.78
N LEU A 5 13.45 24.01 1.52
CA LEU A 5 12.70 24.34 0.30
C LEU A 5 12.21 25.78 0.46
N ASP A 6 12.61 26.65 -0.47
CA ASP A 6 12.16 28.04 -0.54
C ASP A 6 11.09 28.18 -1.62
N LEU A 7 9.97 28.78 -1.26
CA LEU A 7 8.79 29.01 -2.11
C LEU A 7 8.38 30.50 -2.11
N SER A 8 9.24 31.38 -1.58
CA SER A 8 8.97 32.82 -1.48
C SER A 8 8.78 33.49 -2.83
N GLY A 9 9.40 32.97 -3.90
CA GLY A 9 9.30 33.51 -5.25
C GLY A 9 8.00 33.19 -6.00
N LEU A 10 7.07 32.41 -5.43
CA LEU A 10 5.77 32.14 -6.05
C LEU A 10 4.82 33.32 -5.85
N THR A 11 4.06 33.68 -6.88
CA THR A 11 2.88 34.55 -6.73
C THR A 11 1.75 33.84 -5.99
N ASP A 12 0.71 34.57 -5.61
CA ASP A 12 -0.44 33.98 -4.91
C ASP A 12 -1.23 33.03 -5.81
N ASP A 13 -1.43 33.40 -7.09
CA ASP A 13 -2.09 32.54 -8.08
C ASP A 13 -1.30 31.24 -8.33
N GLU A 14 0.04 31.33 -8.39
CA GLU A 14 0.91 30.16 -8.52
C GLU A 14 0.87 29.28 -7.27
N ALA A 15 0.89 29.89 -6.08
CA ALA A 15 0.82 29.18 -4.82
C ALA A 15 -0.52 28.43 -4.66
N GLU A 16 -1.62 29.05 -5.06
CA GLU A 16 -2.96 28.44 -5.07
C GLU A 16 -3.02 27.26 -6.06
N HIS A 17 -2.47 27.44 -7.27
CA HIS A 17 -2.39 26.35 -8.23
C HIS A 17 -1.57 25.16 -7.72
N VAL A 18 -0.42 25.42 -7.07
CA VAL A 18 0.39 24.38 -6.43
C VAL A 18 -0.40 23.69 -5.32
N LEU A 19 -1.18 24.44 -4.52
CA LEU A 19 -2.00 23.86 -3.46
C LEU A 19 -3.04 22.88 -4.02
N GLN A 20 -3.68 23.19 -5.15
CA GLN A 20 -4.63 22.28 -5.80
C GLN A 20 -3.95 20.97 -6.27
N VAL A 21 -2.72 21.05 -6.80
CA VAL A 21 -1.93 19.86 -7.15
C VAL A 21 -1.61 19.03 -5.91
N VAL A 22 -1.19 19.69 -4.82
CA VAL A 22 -0.92 19.06 -3.53
C VAL A 22 -2.16 18.34 -3.00
N GLN A 23 -3.33 18.98 -3.01
CA GLN A 23 -4.59 18.37 -2.56
C GLN A 23 -4.91 17.09 -3.34
N ARG A 24 -4.75 17.08 -4.67
CA ARG A 24 -4.95 15.88 -5.49
C ARG A 24 -3.99 14.75 -5.12
N ASP A 25 -2.71 15.06 -4.88
CA ASP A 25 -1.74 14.05 -4.40
C ASP A 25 -2.13 13.47 -3.04
N PHE A 26 -2.62 14.30 -2.11
CA PHE A 26 -3.14 13.83 -0.82
C PHE A 26 -4.34 12.90 -1.00
N SER A 27 -5.29 13.23 -1.87
CA SER A 27 -6.43 12.36 -2.17
C SER A 27 -6.00 11.04 -2.78
N LEU A 28 -5.04 11.05 -3.70
CA LEU A 28 -4.49 9.82 -4.31
C LEU A 28 -3.80 8.93 -3.27
N ARG A 29 -2.98 9.51 -2.40
CA ARG A 29 -2.29 8.78 -1.32
C ARG A 29 -3.27 8.19 -0.31
N LYS A 30 -4.34 8.90 0.03
CA LYS A 30 -5.39 8.38 0.91
C LYS A 30 -6.04 7.14 0.32
N LYS A 31 -6.46 7.19 -0.95
CA LYS A 31 -7.04 6.05 -1.66
C LYS A 31 -6.10 4.86 -1.72
N GLU A 32 -4.81 5.09 -2.00
CA GLU A 32 -3.81 4.02 -2.03
C GLU A 32 -3.56 3.41 -0.65
N LYS A 33 -3.56 4.22 0.42
CA LYS A 33 -3.47 3.73 1.80
C LYS A 33 -4.66 2.82 2.14
N GLU A 34 -5.87 3.23 1.78
CA GLU A 34 -7.09 2.45 2.00
C GLU A 34 -7.01 1.11 1.25
N ARG A 35 -6.63 1.14 -0.04
CA ARG A 35 -6.43 -0.06 -0.86
C ARG A 35 -5.39 -1.02 -0.25
N LEU A 36 -4.25 -0.51 0.21
CA LEU A 36 -3.21 -1.31 0.87
C LEU A 36 -3.67 -1.86 2.22
N SER A 37 -4.46 -1.11 2.98
CA SER A 37 -5.02 -1.54 4.26
C SER A 37 -6.00 -2.70 4.06
N GLU A 38 -6.92 -2.59 3.10
CA GLU A 38 -7.85 -3.67 2.74
C GLU A 38 -7.10 -4.92 2.26
N MET A 39 -6.05 -4.74 1.45
CA MET A 39 -5.22 -5.84 1.01
C MET A 39 -4.56 -6.54 2.20
N LYS A 40 -3.97 -5.77 3.12
CA LYS A 40 -3.32 -6.32 4.31
C LYS A 40 -4.31 -7.12 5.15
N GLN A 41 -5.50 -6.58 5.39
CA GLN A 41 -6.55 -7.29 6.12
C GLN A 41 -6.88 -8.63 5.46
N LYS A 42 -7.09 -8.66 4.14
CA LYS A 42 -7.36 -9.90 3.39
C LYS A 42 -6.20 -10.90 3.47
N LEU A 43 -4.95 -10.42 3.50
CA LEU A 43 -3.77 -11.28 3.68
C LEU A 43 -3.72 -11.87 5.09
N ASP A 44 -4.03 -11.08 6.11
CA ASP A 44 -4.05 -11.51 7.51
C ASP A 44 -5.15 -12.56 7.73
N GLU A 45 -6.36 -12.34 7.21
CA GLU A 45 -7.48 -13.30 7.24
C GLU A 45 -7.12 -14.63 6.56
N GLU A 46 -6.48 -14.58 5.39
CA GLU A 46 -6.00 -15.79 4.70
C GLU A 46 -4.83 -16.46 5.44
N GLY A 47 -4.02 -15.68 6.16
CA GLY A 47 -2.95 -16.16 7.03
C GLY A 47 -3.49 -16.97 8.22
N ASP A 48 -4.47 -16.41 8.93
CA ASP A 48 -5.16 -17.05 10.05
C ASP A 48 -5.85 -18.35 9.62
N LYS A 49 -6.56 -18.30 8.49
CA LYS A 49 -7.16 -19.49 7.88
C LYS A 49 -6.12 -20.57 7.58
N CYS A 50 -4.97 -20.21 6.98
CA CYS A 50 -3.90 -21.17 6.71
C CYS A 50 -3.30 -21.73 8.02
N SER A 51 -3.17 -20.91 9.07
CA SER A 51 -2.67 -21.31 10.38
C SER A 51 -3.57 -22.35 11.05
N ILE A 52 -4.89 -22.20 10.91
CA ILE A 52 -5.88 -23.16 11.43
C ILE A 52 -5.86 -24.46 10.60
N LEU A 53 -5.94 -24.34 9.27
CA LEU A 53 -6.04 -25.50 8.37
C LEU A 53 -4.76 -26.35 8.35
N SER A 54 -3.59 -25.74 8.52
CA SER A 54 -2.32 -26.48 8.54
C SER A 54 -2.15 -27.38 9.77
N LYS A 55 -2.85 -27.10 10.87
CA LYS A 55 -2.87 -27.95 12.07
C LYS A 55 -3.74 -29.20 11.90
N GLN A 56 -4.69 -29.18 10.96
CA GLN A 56 -5.54 -30.34 10.68
C GLN A 56 -4.73 -31.41 9.95
N GLN A 57 -4.75 -32.63 10.49
CA GLN A 57 -3.92 -33.73 10.00
C GLN A 57 -4.17 -33.99 8.50
N LYS A 58 -3.11 -33.91 7.70
CA LYS A 58 -3.11 -34.15 6.24
C LYS A 58 -4.10 -33.29 5.45
N PHE A 59 -4.62 -32.19 6.00
CA PHE A 59 -5.56 -31.32 5.28
C PHE A 59 -4.95 -30.82 3.98
N ASN A 60 -3.76 -30.22 4.03
CA ASN A 60 -3.12 -29.67 2.83
C ASN A 60 -2.53 -30.75 1.89
N GLU A 61 -2.49 -32.01 2.31
CA GLU A 61 -2.19 -33.12 1.40
C GLU A 61 -3.42 -33.50 0.57
N ARG A 62 -4.63 -33.28 1.09
CA ARG A 62 -5.90 -33.72 0.50
C ARG A 62 -6.69 -32.58 -0.15
N CYS A 63 -6.55 -31.36 0.37
CA CYS A 63 -7.33 -30.19 -0.02
C CYS A 63 -6.43 -28.98 -0.32
N CYS A 64 -6.90 -28.14 -1.24
CA CYS A 64 -6.29 -26.83 -1.51
C CYS A 64 -6.35 -25.95 -0.26
N ILE A 65 -5.21 -25.34 0.14
CA ILE A 65 -5.20 -24.45 1.30
C ILE A 65 -6.05 -23.18 1.10
N ARG A 66 -6.30 -22.78 -0.15
CA ARG A 66 -7.01 -21.54 -0.49
C ARG A 66 -8.52 -21.73 -0.58
N CYS A 67 -9.00 -22.65 -1.42
CA CYS A 67 -10.44 -22.86 -1.60
C CYS A 67 -11.01 -24.02 -0.76
N CYS A 68 -10.18 -24.73 0.01
CA CYS A 68 -10.54 -25.91 0.81
C CYS A 68 -11.10 -27.10 0.02
N SER A 69 -11.15 -27.03 -1.32
CA SER A 69 -11.65 -28.12 -2.15
C SER A 69 -10.65 -29.29 -2.22
N PRO A 70 -11.13 -30.54 -2.24
CA PRO A 70 -10.28 -31.72 -2.40
C PRO A 70 -9.51 -31.71 -3.72
N PHE A 71 -8.28 -32.22 -3.72
CA PHE A 71 -7.53 -32.46 -4.94
C PHE A 71 -8.10 -33.66 -5.69
N THR A 72 -8.20 -33.54 -7.01
CA THR A 72 -8.59 -34.63 -7.90
C THR A 72 -7.61 -34.68 -9.05
N PHE A 73 -7.32 -35.89 -9.56
CA PHE A 73 -6.23 -36.11 -10.52
C PHE A 73 -6.40 -35.30 -11.82
N LEU A 74 -7.63 -35.18 -12.34
CA LEU A 74 -7.89 -34.59 -13.66
C LEU A 74 -8.40 -33.14 -13.61
N ILE A 75 -9.31 -32.82 -12.68
CA ILE A 75 -10.01 -31.53 -12.67
C ILE A 75 -9.31 -30.55 -11.72
N ASN A 76 -8.91 -31.03 -10.55
CA ASN A 76 -8.38 -30.22 -9.46
C ASN A 76 -6.95 -30.64 -9.09
N SER A 77 -6.07 -30.71 -10.09
CA SER A 77 -4.69 -31.17 -9.92
C SER A 77 -3.94 -30.36 -8.86
N LYS A 78 -3.17 -31.05 -8.02
CA LYS A 78 -2.34 -30.48 -6.96
C LYS A 78 -1.09 -29.78 -7.53
N ARG A 79 -0.78 -28.59 -7.02
CA ARG A 79 0.45 -27.81 -7.29
C ARG A 79 1.03 -27.31 -5.98
N ARG A 80 2.33 -27.06 -5.91
CA ARG A 80 2.97 -26.47 -4.72
C ARG A 80 3.31 -25.00 -4.98
N CYS A 81 2.86 -24.11 -4.09
CA CYS A 81 3.25 -22.70 -4.15
C CYS A 81 4.76 -22.56 -3.87
N GLN A 82 5.47 -21.79 -4.69
CA GLN A 82 6.90 -21.58 -4.51
C GLN A 82 7.22 -20.75 -3.26
N ASP A 83 6.37 -19.81 -2.88
CA ASP A 83 6.64 -18.90 -1.76
C ASP A 83 6.23 -19.53 -0.43
N CYS A 84 4.92 -19.73 -0.22
CA CYS A 84 4.40 -20.24 1.05
C CYS A 84 4.45 -21.76 1.21
N LYS A 85 4.92 -22.51 0.19
CA LYS A 85 5.09 -23.97 0.19
C LYS A 85 3.83 -24.82 0.38
N TYR A 86 2.65 -24.23 0.58
CA TYR A 86 1.38 -24.95 0.62
C TYR A 86 0.97 -25.53 -0.74
N ASN A 87 0.24 -26.64 -0.70
CA ASN A 87 -0.42 -27.21 -1.85
C ASN A 87 -1.69 -26.42 -2.21
N ILE A 88 -1.84 -26.16 -3.50
CA ILE A 88 -2.92 -25.37 -4.09
C ILE A 88 -3.46 -26.09 -5.33
N CYS A 89 -4.70 -25.79 -5.68
CA CYS A 89 -5.28 -26.31 -6.91
C CYS A 89 -4.94 -25.45 -8.12
N LYS A 90 -5.32 -25.94 -9.32
CA LYS A 90 -5.18 -25.23 -10.58
C LYS A 90 -5.79 -23.82 -10.54
N THR A 91 -7.02 -23.66 -10.03
CA THR A 91 -7.74 -22.38 -10.00
C THR A 91 -7.17 -21.37 -9.01
N CYS A 92 -6.59 -21.84 -7.90
CA CYS A 92 -5.94 -20.98 -6.91
C CYS A 92 -4.45 -20.75 -7.19
N SER A 93 -3.97 -21.11 -8.38
CA SER A 93 -2.56 -21.00 -8.75
C SER A 93 -2.35 -20.24 -10.06
N SER A 94 -1.24 -19.52 -10.14
CA SER A 94 -0.76 -18.87 -11.36
C SER A 94 0.67 -19.31 -11.65
N TYR A 95 1.02 -19.47 -12.94
CA TYR A 95 2.37 -19.82 -13.36
C TYR A 95 3.19 -18.56 -13.65
N GLN A 96 4.31 -18.41 -12.94
CA GLN A 96 5.27 -17.35 -13.18
C GLN A 96 6.32 -17.83 -14.17
N LYS A 97 6.27 -17.29 -15.40
CA LYS A 97 7.17 -17.68 -16.50
C LYS A 97 8.65 -17.43 -16.18
N LYS A 98 8.98 -16.30 -15.55
CA LYS A 98 10.36 -15.91 -15.22
C LYS A 98 11.00 -16.89 -14.23
N ASP A 99 10.26 -17.26 -13.18
CA ASP A 99 10.76 -18.14 -12.12
C ASP A 99 10.50 -19.62 -12.42
N LYS A 100 9.83 -19.91 -13.54
CA LYS A 100 9.31 -21.23 -13.93
C LYS A 100 8.54 -21.94 -12.79
N ALA A 101 7.79 -21.18 -12.00
CA ALA A 101 7.23 -21.64 -10.74
C ALA A 101 5.73 -21.34 -10.58
N TRP A 102 5.04 -22.14 -9.76
CA TRP A 102 3.63 -21.90 -9.41
C TRP A 102 3.53 -21.04 -8.15
N LEU A 103 2.67 -20.03 -8.19
CA LEU A 103 2.33 -19.21 -7.02
C LEU A 103 0.84 -19.32 -6.70
N CYS A 104 0.51 -19.27 -5.42
CA CYS A 104 -0.88 -19.12 -5.01
C CYS A 104 -1.38 -17.69 -5.27
N SER A 105 -2.69 -17.52 -5.42
CA SER A 105 -3.33 -16.22 -5.61
C SER A 105 -2.87 -15.16 -4.59
N VAL A 106 -2.72 -15.56 -3.32
CA VAL A 106 -2.28 -14.70 -2.21
C VAL A 106 -0.82 -14.26 -2.37
N CYS A 107 0.10 -15.18 -2.67
CA CYS A 107 1.52 -14.82 -2.88
C CYS A 107 1.71 -14.00 -4.17
N GLN A 108 0.92 -14.28 -5.21
CA GLN A 108 0.90 -13.47 -6.43
C GLN A 108 0.46 -12.03 -6.14
N LEU A 109 -0.60 -11.86 -5.35
CA LEU A 109 -1.11 -10.57 -4.93
C LEU A 109 -0.03 -9.78 -4.16
N LEU A 110 0.60 -10.42 -3.18
CA LEU A 110 1.67 -9.81 -2.38
C LEU A 110 2.84 -9.35 -3.26
N ARG A 111 3.32 -10.19 -4.18
CA ARG A 111 4.45 -9.85 -5.05
C ARG A 111 4.17 -8.66 -5.98
N THR A 112 2.94 -8.53 -6.46
CA THR A 112 2.61 -7.59 -7.55
C THR A 112 1.98 -6.29 -7.07
N GLN A 113 1.27 -6.30 -5.95
CA GLN A 113 0.43 -5.16 -5.55
C GLN A 113 0.82 -4.50 -4.22
N SER A 114 1.65 -5.14 -3.39
CA SER A 114 2.05 -4.53 -2.11
C SER A 114 3.00 -3.34 -2.29
N LEU A 115 3.81 -3.37 -3.36
CA LEU A 115 4.89 -2.41 -3.62
C LEU A 115 5.79 -2.17 -2.39
N GLU A 116 5.94 -3.20 -1.54
CA GLU A 116 6.63 -3.07 -0.26
C GLU A 116 8.08 -2.58 -0.43
N TRP A 117 8.77 -3.06 -1.47
CA TRP A 117 10.13 -2.61 -1.81
C TRP A 117 10.20 -1.10 -2.06
N TYR A 118 9.18 -0.52 -2.69
CA TYR A 118 9.12 0.91 -3.02
C TYR A 118 8.85 1.72 -1.76
N TYR A 119 7.78 1.40 -1.02
CA TYR A 119 7.42 2.15 0.19
C TYR A 119 8.49 2.06 1.28
N ASN A 120 9.12 0.90 1.47
CA ASN A 120 10.23 0.76 2.41
C ASN A 120 11.44 1.61 2.01
N ASN A 121 11.78 1.68 0.72
CA ASN A 121 12.86 2.52 0.23
C ASN A 121 12.53 4.03 0.31
N VAL A 122 11.29 4.43 0.03
CA VAL A 122 10.86 5.83 0.19
C VAL A 122 10.92 6.24 1.67
N LYS A 123 10.39 5.39 2.57
CA LYS A 123 10.38 5.62 4.01
C LYS A 123 11.77 5.63 4.64
N SER A 124 12.71 4.84 4.12
CA SER A 124 14.10 4.85 4.61
C SER A 124 14.86 6.11 4.18
N ARG A 125 14.55 6.66 3.00
CA ARG A 125 15.23 7.85 2.45
C ARG A 125 14.62 9.18 2.91
N PHE A 126 13.31 9.23 3.12
CA PHE A 126 12.61 10.49 3.37
C PHE A 126 11.80 10.45 4.66
N LYS A 127 11.89 11.53 5.45
CA LYS A 127 11.06 11.70 6.67
C LYS A 127 9.62 12.10 6.38
N ARG A 128 9.34 12.64 5.19
CA ARG A 128 8.02 13.09 4.71
C ARG A 128 8.03 13.03 3.18
N PHE A 129 6.87 12.79 2.58
CA PHE A 129 6.72 12.87 1.13
C PHE A 129 6.72 14.33 0.63
N GLY A 130 6.96 14.50 -0.67
CA GLY A 130 7.16 15.81 -1.31
C GLY A 130 6.04 16.80 -1.02
N SER A 131 4.79 16.43 -1.29
CA SER A 131 3.63 17.30 -1.13
C SER A 131 3.40 17.74 0.33
N ALA A 132 3.67 16.87 1.32
CA ALA A 132 3.67 17.27 2.73
C ALA A 132 4.79 18.29 3.06
N LYS A 133 5.94 18.21 2.40
CA LYS A 133 7.01 19.20 2.53
C LYS A 133 6.63 20.53 1.86
N VAL A 134 6.01 20.49 0.67
CA VAL A 134 5.53 21.68 -0.05
C VAL A 134 4.46 22.39 0.76
N LEU A 135 3.41 21.68 1.17
CA LEU A 135 2.31 22.21 1.97
C LEU A 135 2.81 22.93 3.22
N LYS A 136 3.73 22.31 3.98
CA LYS A 136 4.32 22.94 5.17
C LYS A 136 5.06 24.25 4.87
N ASN A 137 5.70 24.39 3.70
CA ASN A 137 6.40 25.62 3.34
C ASN A 137 5.44 26.68 2.81
N LEU A 138 4.40 26.32 2.05
CA LEU A 138 3.33 27.24 1.66
C LEU A 138 2.63 27.84 2.89
N TYR A 139 2.26 27.01 3.88
CA TYR A 139 1.73 27.51 5.15
C TYR A 139 2.69 28.44 5.90
N ARG A 140 4.00 28.14 5.86
CA ARG A 140 4.99 29.00 6.51
C ARG A 140 5.07 30.37 5.83
N LYS A 141 5.02 30.41 4.49
CA LYS A 141 4.99 31.66 3.70
C LYS A 141 3.78 32.51 4.12
N HIS A 142 2.57 31.94 4.03
CA HIS A 142 1.34 32.63 4.43
C HIS A 142 1.38 33.13 5.87
N ARG A 143 1.88 32.35 6.83
CA ARG A 143 2.01 32.80 8.23
C ARG A 143 3.00 33.96 8.41
N LEU A 144 4.06 34.03 7.61
CA LEU A 144 5.06 35.10 7.68
C LEU A 144 4.53 36.38 7.02
N GLU A 145 3.72 36.26 5.98
CA GLU A 145 3.14 37.39 5.24
C GLU A 145 1.90 37.98 5.94
N SER A 146 1.06 37.16 6.57
CA SER A 146 -0.22 37.61 7.14
C SER A 146 -0.16 38.09 8.61
N GLY A 147 1.00 38.14 9.27
CA GLY A 147 1.10 38.61 10.67
C GLY A 147 0.27 37.83 11.72
N ALA A 148 -0.24 36.64 11.35
CA ALA A 148 -1.14 35.74 12.06
C ALA A 148 -2.56 36.25 12.43
N CYS A 149 -3.56 35.76 11.69
CA CYS A 149 -4.76 35.15 12.28
C CYS A 149 -5.31 34.05 11.35
N SER A 150 -5.59 32.88 11.93
CA SER A 150 -5.97 31.64 11.23
C SER A 150 -7.43 31.67 10.77
N GLU A 151 -7.70 31.82 9.48
CA GLU A 151 -9.03 31.49 8.92
C GLU A 151 -8.97 30.98 7.48
N ILE A 152 -8.00 30.12 7.12
CA ILE A 152 -8.13 29.34 5.89
C ILE A 152 -7.54 27.97 6.16
N LEU A 153 -8.31 27.08 6.78
CA LEU A 153 -8.45 25.71 6.29
C LEU A 153 -9.36 24.89 7.22
N ASP A 154 -10.34 24.27 6.57
CA ASP A 154 -11.24 23.25 7.09
C ASP A 154 -10.48 22.25 7.98
N PRO A 155 -10.92 21.96 9.22
CA PRO A 155 -10.28 21.03 10.15
C PRO A 155 -9.89 19.68 9.50
N ALA A 156 -10.62 19.24 8.48
CA ALA A 156 -10.37 18.02 7.72
C ALA A 156 -8.99 17.99 7.02
N VAL A 157 -8.44 19.13 6.58
CA VAL A 157 -7.12 19.17 5.94
C VAL A 157 -6.01 19.13 6.98
N HIS A 158 -6.22 19.76 8.14
CA HIS A 158 -5.26 19.69 9.25
C HIS A 158 -5.12 18.25 9.78
N THR A 159 -6.22 17.49 9.86
CA THR A 159 -6.17 16.06 10.21
C THR A 159 -5.49 15.20 9.12
N SER A 160 -5.62 15.58 7.86
CA SER A 160 -5.01 14.87 6.72
C SER A 160 -3.48 15.02 6.65
N ILE A 161 -2.92 16.09 7.23
CA ILE A 161 -1.47 16.38 7.24
C ILE A 161 -0.69 15.48 8.22
N VAL A 162 -1.35 14.92 9.25
CA VAL A 162 -0.67 14.24 10.36
C VAL A 162 -0.76 12.71 10.27
N VAL A 163 -1.62 12.14 9.41
CA VAL A 163 -2.02 10.72 9.50
C VAL A 163 -1.68 9.89 8.24
N LEU A 164 -1.02 10.47 7.24
CA LEU A 164 -0.60 9.72 6.06
C LEU A 164 0.82 9.17 6.26
N PRO A 165 0.99 7.83 6.33
CA PRO A 165 2.31 7.24 6.31
C PRO A 165 2.98 7.52 4.96
N ILE A 166 4.30 7.62 5.02
CA ILE A 166 5.21 7.77 3.87
C ILE A 166 5.09 6.57 2.95
#